data_AF-A0A932PY39-F1
#
_entry.id   AF-A0A932PY39-F1
#
_cell.length_a   1.000
_cell.length_b   1.000
_cell.length_c   1.000
_cell.angle_alpha   90.00
_cell.angle_beta   90.00
_cell.angle_gamma   90.00
#
_symmetry.space_group_name_H-M   'P 1'
#
loop_
_entity.id
_entity.type
_entity.pdbx_description
1 polymer ?
#
loop_
_entity_poly.entity_id
_entity_poly.type
_entity_poly.pdbx_seq_one_letter_code
_entity_poly.pdbx_strand_id
1 'polypeptide(L)'
;MPIFKFLHILAMFLAASIAVGSDLLLYRIAMAREVSAIRVAFRAAWKYTTIAQLLFVVGMIFGLIGAFLDQFNLFALWLIIAYGLLAAIIILRGAITAPWQQRVLQAANNSADLDELLANPNIRRAIWAYIVLLAIILYAMVLKPGGV
;
A
#
# COMPACT_ATOMS: atom_id res chain seq x y z
N MET A 1 -25.09 8.93 -7.49
CA MET A 1 -25.50 8.94 -6.04
C MET A 1 -24.27 9.07 -5.14
N PRO A 2 -24.24 10.03 -4.17
CA PRO A 2 -23.03 10.35 -3.39
C PRO A 2 -22.54 9.21 -2.48
N ILE A 3 -23.41 8.27 -2.09
CA ILE A 3 -23.08 7.18 -1.17
C ILE A 3 -22.00 6.24 -1.72
N PHE A 4 -22.06 5.84 -3.00
CA PHE A 4 -21.08 4.92 -3.59
C PHE A 4 -19.71 5.58 -3.77
N LYS A 5 -19.70 6.87 -4.15
CA LYS A 5 -18.47 7.67 -4.20
C LYS A 5 -17.84 7.79 -2.81
N PHE A 6 -18.65 8.06 -1.78
CA PHE A 6 -18.19 8.10 -0.40
C PHE A 6 -17.60 6.75 0.05
N LEU A 7 -18.33 5.64 -0.17
CA LEU A 7 -17.87 4.30 0.18
C LEU A 7 -16.60 3.89 -0.57
N HIS A 8 -16.49 4.23 -1.86
CA HIS A 8 -15.28 4.03 -2.66
C HIS A 8 -14.09 4.76 -2.03
N ILE A 9 -14.23 6.07 -1.78
CA ILE A 9 -13.15 6.90 -1.21
C ILE A 9 -12.76 6.35 0.17
N LEU A 10 -13.72 6.10 1.05
CA LEU A 10 -13.47 5.57 2.38
C LEU A 10 -12.71 4.23 2.34
N ALA A 11 -13.15 3.29 1.50
CA ALA A 11 -12.51 1.99 1.36
C ALA A 11 -11.08 2.12 0.81
N MET A 12 -10.86 2.96 -0.20
CA MET A 12 -9.53 3.17 -0.80
C MET A 12 -8.55 3.82 0.18
N PHE A 13 -8.99 4.83 0.93
CA PHE A 13 -8.15 5.49 1.94
C PHE A 13 -7.81 4.55 3.09
N LEU A 14 -8.78 3.76 3.59
CA LEU A 14 -8.51 2.75 4.62
C LEU A 14 -7.53 1.68 4.10
N ALA A 15 -7.76 1.17 2.89
CA ALA A 15 -6.89 0.16 2.28
C ALA A 15 -5.45 0.67 2.11
N ALA A 16 -5.27 1.88 1.58
CA ALA A 16 -3.97 2.50 1.40
C ALA A 16 -3.29 2.79 2.75
N SER A 17 -4.03 3.29 3.74
CA SER A 17 -3.52 3.58 5.08
C SER A 17 -3.05 2.31 5.79
N ILE A 18 -3.81 1.23 5.71
CA ILE A 18 -3.43 -0.06 6.28
C ILE A 18 -2.20 -0.62 5.55
N ALA A 19 -2.20 -0.61 4.21
CA ALA A 19 -1.09 -1.15 3.43
C ALA A 19 0.22 -0.39 3.69
N VAL A 20 0.24 0.93 3.43
CA VAL A 20 1.45 1.76 3.58
C VAL A 20 1.82 1.93 5.06
N GLY A 21 0.83 2.15 5.93
CA GLY A 21 1.05 2.29 7.37
C GLY A 21 1.64 1.02 8.00
N SER A 22 1.18 -0.16 7.58
CA SER A 22 1.76 -1.43 8.04
C SER A 22 3.21 -1.58 7.58
N ASP A 23 3.53 -1.28 6.33
CA ASP A 23 4.91 -1.38 5.81
C ASP A 23 5.87 -0.41 6.53
N LEU A 24 5.43 0.83 6.82
CA LEU A 24 6.20 1.80 7.61
C LEU A 24 6.45 1.33 9.05
N LEU A 25 5.41 0.80 9.69
CA LEU A 25 5.49 0.30 11.06
C LEU A 25 6.41 -0.91 11.15
N LEU A 26 6.30 -1.86 10.21
CA LEU A 26 7.18 -3.02 10.15
C LEU A 26 8.64 -2.63 9.91
N TYR A 27 8.90 -1.65 9.05
CA TYR A 27 10.26 -1.14 8.86
C TYR A 27 10.82 -0.56 10.16
N ARG A 28 10.05 0.26 10.86
CA ARG A 28 10.49 0.84 12.13
C ARG A 28 10.74 -0.23 13.19
N ILE A 29 9.89 -1.25 13.28
CA ILE A 29 10.08 -2.39 14.19
C ILE A 29 11.33 -3.20 13.81
N ALA A 30 11.57 -3.41 12.51
CA ALA A 30 12.78 -4.10 12.05
C ALA A 30 14.05 -3.32 12.44
N MET A 31 14.04 -1.98 12.32
CA MET A 31 15.17 -1.14 12.73
C MET A 31 15.43 -1.16 14.24
N ALA A 32 14.45 -1.53 15.08
CA ALA A 32 14.64 -1.68 16.52
C ALA A 32 15.45 -2.94 16.90
N ARG A 33 15.65 -3.88 15.95
CA ARG A 33 16.43 -5.12 16.10
C ARG A 33 15.93 -6.07 17.20
N GLU A 34 14.75 -5.84 17.74
CA GLU A 34 14.13 -6.74 18.72
C GLU A 34 13.46 -7.93 18.02
N VAL A 35 14.08 -9.10 18.11
CA VAL A 35 13.65 -10.32 17.42
C VAL A 35 12.24 -10.77 17.82
N SER A 36 11.85 -10.57 19.09
CA SER A 36 10.50 -10.85 19.60
C SER A 36 9.45 -9.93 18.95
N ALA A 37 9.73 -8.63 18.90
CA ALA A 37 8.85 -7.63 18.28
C ALA A 37 8.68 -7.88 16.78
N ILE A 38 9.78 -8.20 16.07
CA ILE A 38 9.76 -8.55 14.64
C ILE A 38 8.85 -9.76 14.41
N ARG A 39 9.03 -10.85 15.17
CA ARG A 39 8.21 -12.06 14.99
C ARG A 39 6.71 -11.79 15.18
N VAL A 40 6.34 -11.05 16.21
CA VAL A 40 4.93 -10.75 16.52
C VAL A 40 4.33 -9.82 15.46
N ALA A 41 5.00 -8.72 15.17
CA ALA A 41 4.49 -7.69 14.27
C ALA A 41 4.38 -8.20 12.82
N PHE A 42 5.40 -8.91 12.33
CA PHE A 42 5.41 -9.41 10.96
C PHE A 42 4.33 -10.49 10.76
N ARG A 43 4.07 -11.34 11.77
CA ARG A 43 2.94 -12.29 11.72
C ARG A 43 1.59 -11.58 11.72
N ALA A 44 1.43 -10.53 12.52
CA ALA A 44 0.19 -9.75 12.54
C ALA A 44 -0.06 -9.03 11.22
N ALA A 45 0.98 -8.53 10.55
CA ALA A 45 0.88 -7.81 9.29
C ALA A 45 0.28 -8.62 8.13
N TRP A 46 0.41 -9.95 8.14
CA TRP A 46 -0.26 -10.80 7.15
C TRP A 46 -1.78 -10.62 7.18
N LYS A 47 -2.39 -10.56 8.39
CA LYS A 47 -3.83 -10.34 8.54
C LYS A 47 -4.25 -8.97 8.01
N TYR A 48 -3.48 -7.93 8.37
CA TYR A 48 -3.75 -6.56 7.90
C TYR A 48 -3.58 -6.42 6.39
N THR A 49 -2.65 -7.16 5.78
CA THR A 49 -2.47 -7.20 4.33
C THR A 49 -3.70 -7.77 3.63
N THR A 50 -4.25 -8.88 4.13
CA THR A 50 -5.50 -9.45 3.59
C THR A 50 -6.67 -8.47 3.74
N ILE A 51 -6.80 -7.81 4.89
CA ILE A 51 -7.85 -6.80 5.11
C ILE A 51 -7.69 -5.64 4.12
N ALA A 52 -6.48 -5.13 3.92
CA ALA A 52 -6.22 -4.06 2.96
C ALA A 52 -6.57 -4.48 1.52
N GLN A 53 -6.23 -5.71 1.12
CA GLN A 53 -6.59 -6.24 -0.21
C GLN A 53 -8.11 -6.34 -0.39
N LEU A 54 -8.83 -6.83 0.63
CA LEU A 54 -10.29 -6.88 0.59
C LEU A 54 -10.91 -5.49 0.49
N LEU A 55 -10.42 -4.53 1.27
CA LEU A 55 -10.88 -3.14 1.19
C LEU A 55 -10.58 -2.51 -0.18
N PHE A 56 -9.45 -2.83 -0.81
CA PHE A 56 -9.15 -2.41 -2.18
C PHE A 56 -10.17 -2.97 -3.18
N VAL A 57 -10.50 -4.27 -3.09
CA VAL A 57 -11.50 -4.90 -3.97
C VAL A 57 -12.88 -4.28 -3.77
N VAL A 58 -13.31 -4.12 -2.52
CA VAL A 58 -14.59 -3.49 -2.17
C VAL A 58 -14.63 -2.04 -2.68
N GLY A 59 -13.55 -1.29 -2.48
CA GLY A 59 -13.40 0.06 -3.00
C GLY A 59 -13.53 0.10 -4.52
N MET A 60 -12.83 -0.78 -5.24
CA MET A 60 -12.93 -0.87 -6.71
C MET A 60 -14.35 -1.16 -7.17
N ILE A 61 -15.07 -2.08 -6.52
CA ILE A 61 -16.47 -2.39 -6.85
C ILE A 61 -17.35 -1.15 -6.70
N PHE A 62 -17.25 -0.43 -5.58
CA PHE A 62 -18.03 0.81 -5.39
C PHE A 62 -17.64 1.91 -6.37
N GLY A 63 -16.36 1.99 -6.74
CA GLY A 63 -15.87 2.94 -7.74
C GLY A 63 -16.46 2.68 -9.12
N LEU A 64 -16.47 1.41 -9.55
CA LEU A 64 -17.07 0.98 -10.81
C LEU A 64 -18.58 1.25 -10.83
N ILE A 65 -19.30 0.84 -9.78
CA ILE A 65 -20.75 1.10 -9.66
C ILE A 65 -21.02 2.61 -9.75
N GLY A 66 -20.26 3.42 -9.02
CA GLY A 66 -20.38 4.88 -9.06
C GLY A 66 -20.09 5.47 -10.45
N ALA A 67 -19.08 4.95 -11.14
CA ALA A 67 -18.71 5.43 -12.48
C ALA A 67 -19.78 5.09 -13.54
N PHE A 68 -20.34 3.89 -13.51
CA PHE A 68 -21.43 3.49 -14.43
C PHE A 68 -22.69 4.32 -14.20
N LEU A 69 -23.06 4.57 -12.94
CA LEU A 69 -24.26 5.33 -12.61
C LEU A 69 -24.15 6.81 -12.96
N ASP A 70 -22.98 7.41 -12.77
CA ASP A 70 -22.76 8.84 -13.01
C ASP A 70 -22.13 9.11 -14.41
N GLN A 71 -22.14 8.13 -15.32
CA GLN A 71 -21.59 8.19 -16.70
C GLN A 71 -20.17 8.79 -16.77
N PHE A 72 -19.32 8.39 -15.83
CA PHE A 72 -18.00 8.97 -15.67
C PHE A 72 -17.05 8.53 -16.81
N ASN A 73 -16.19 9.44 -17.26
CA ASN A 73 -15.17 9.09 -18.24
C ASN A 73 -14.05 8.26 -17.58
N LEU A 74 -14.07 6.95 -17.80
CA LEU A 74 -13.06 6.00 -17.29
C LEU A 74 -11.67 6.19 -17.93
N PHE A 75 -11.55 7.03 -18.94
CA PHE A 75 -10.29 7.39 -19.60
C PHE A 75 -9.85 8.81 -19.27
N ALA A 76 -10.44 9.44 -18.24
CA ALA A 76 -9.94 10.72 -17.76
C ALA A 76 -8.46 10.61 -17.37
N LEU A 77 -7.65 11.61 -17.76
CA LEU A 77 -6.20 11.58 -17.60
C LEU A 77 -5.78 11.33 -16.14
N TRP A 78 -6.45 11.98 -15.19
CA TRP A 78 -6.19 11.80 -13.76
C TRP A 78 -6.41 10.35 -13.29
N LEU A 79 -7.39 9.66 -13.88
CA LEU A 79 -7.74 8.28 -13.53
C LEU A 79 -6.72 7.29 -14.09
N ILE A 80 -6.27 7.51 -15.33
CA ILE A 80 -5.18 6.74 -15.95
C ILE A 80 -3.89 6.88 -15.12
N ILE A 81 -3.55 8.11 -14.71
CA ILE A 81 -2.39 8.37 -13.84
C ILE A 81 -2.55 7.61 -12.51
N ALA A 82 -3.72 7.67 -11.88
CA ALA A 82 -3.98 6.97 -10.63
C ALA A 82 -3.82 5.44 -10.76
N TYR A 83 -4.33 4.84 -11.85
CA TYR A 83 -4.17 3.42 -12.11
C TYR A 83 -2.71 3.03 -12.33
N GLY A 84 -1.95 3.82 -13.08
CA GLY A 84 -0.52 3.60 -13.28
C GLY A 84 0.27 3.66 -11.98
N LEU A 85 -0.02 4.64 -11.12
CA LEU A 85 0.64 4.79 -9.83
C LEU A 85 0.25 3.67 -8.84
N LEU A 86 -1.01 3.26 -8.82
CA LEU A 86 -1.45 2.12 -8.01
C LEU A 86 -0.76 0.82 -8.46
N ALA A 87 -0.66 0.59 -9.77
CA ALA A 87 0.07 -0.55 -10.32
C ALA A 87 1.56 -0.50 -9.90
N ALA A 88 2.19 0.67 -9.95
CA ALA A 88 3.57 0.86 -9.51
C ALA A 88 3.75 0.52 -8.01
N ILE A 89 2.81 0.92 -7.14
CA ILE A 89 2.82 0.56 -5.71
C ILE A 89 2.74 -0.96 -5.53
N ILE A 90 1.83 -1.63 -6.25
CA ILE A 90 1.64 -3.08 -6.16
C ILE A 90 2.92 -3.81 -6.62
N ILE A 91 3.50 -3.40 -7.75
CA ILE A 91 4.74 -3.98 -8.28
C ILE A 91 5.88 -3.77 -7.30
N LEU A 92 6.07 -2.55 -6.80
CA LEU A 92 7.11 -2.24 -5.81
C LEU A 92 6.98 -3.14 -4.58
N ARG A 93 5.74 -3.42 -4.15
CA ARG A 93 5.45 -4.28 -3.00
C ARG A 93 5.80 -5.73 -3.25
N GLY A 94 5.36 -6.27 -4.38
CA GLY A 94 5.65 -7.65 -4.76
C GLY A 94 7.14 -7.88 -5.02
N ALA A 95 7.83 -6.89 -5.59
CA ALA A 95 9.22 -7.04 -6.02
C ALA A 95 10.24 -6.78 -4.90
N ILE A 96 9.96 -5.85 -3.98
CA ILE A 96 10.96 -5.39 -3.00
C ILE A 96 10.52 -5.66 -1.56
N THR A 97 9.38 -5.11 -1.16
CA THR A 97 8.98 -5.02 0.25
C THR A 97 8.52 -6.36 0.81
N ALA A 98 7.68 -7.09 0.08
CA ALA A 98 7.18 -8.39 0.52
C ALA A 98 8.29 -9.47 0.61
N PRO A 99 9.20 -9.62 -0.38
CA PRO A 99 10.33 -10.54 -0.25
C PRO A 99 11.25 -10.18 0.91
N TRP A 100 11.52 -8.89 1.12
CA TRP A 100 12.31 -8.44 2.27
C TRP A 100 11.63 -8.79 3.59
N GLN A 101 10.32 -8.56 3.72
CA GLN A 101 9.58 -8.89 4.93
C GLN A 101 9.66 -10.39 5.26
N GLN A 102 9.55 -11.24 4.25
CA GLN A 102 9.69 -12.69 4.41
C GLN A 102 11.10 -13.07 4.88
N ARG A 103 12.16 -12.51 4.28
CA ARG A 103 13.55 -12.78 4.66
C ARG A 103 13.85 -12.32 6.10
N VAL A 104 13.38 -11.14 6.49
CA VAL A 104 13.53 -10.62 7.86
C VAL A 104 12.83 -11.52 8.87
N LEU A 105 11.62 -11.97 8.57
CA LEU A 105 10.89 -12.90 9.44
C LEU A 105 11.59 -14.27 9.54
N GLN A 106 12.13 -14.78 8.44
CA GLN A 106 12.90 -16.04 8.44
C GLN A 106 14.18 -15.90 9.27
N ALA A 107 14.95 -14.82 9.08
CA ALA A 107 16.15 -14.55 9.87
C ALA A 107 15.84 -14.43 11.36
N ALA A 108 14.75 -13.74 11.72
CA ALA A 108 14.29 -13.60 13.09
C ALA A 108 13.82 -14.92 13.74
N ASN A 109 13.35 -15.89 12.94
CA ASN A 109 12.98 -17.21 13.46
C ASN A 109 14.20 -18.13 13.63
N ASN A 110 15.22 -18.00 12.77
CA ASN A 110 16.39 -18.89 12.73
C ASN A 110 17.61 -18.33 13.47
N SER A 111 17.49 -17.16 14.10
CA SER A 111 18.62 -16.42 14.71
C SER A 111 19.77 -16.18 13.73
N ALA A 112 19.45 -16.01 12.44
CA ALA A 112 20.41 -15.72 11.38
C ALA A 112 20.79 -14.22 11.40
N ASP A 113 21.84 -13.85 10.65
CA ASP A 113 22.37 -12.49 10.64
C ASP A 113 21.34 -11.50 10.08
N LEU A 114 20.73 -10.74 10.99
CA LEU A 114 19.68 -9.78 10.70
C LEU A 114 20.27 -8.47 10.17
N ASP A 115 21.50 -8.15 10.56
CA ASP A 115 22.10 -6.83 10.33
C ASP A 115 22.36 -6.58 8.85
N GLU A 116 22.77 -7.60 8.09
CA GLU A 116 22.94 -7.51 6.63
C GLU A 116 21.61 -7.19 5.92
N LEU A 117 20.51 -7.83 6.34
CA LEU A 117 19.18 -7.62 5.75
C LEU A 117 18.61 -6.23 6.07
N LEU A 118 18.91 -5.71 7.26
CA LEU A 118 18.47 -4.39 7.69
C LEU A 118 19.31 -3.26 7.09
N ALA A 119 20.58 -3.52 6.76
CA ALA A 119 21.47 -2.55 6.12
C ALA A 119 21.13 -2.28 4.65
N ASN A 120 20.22 -3.04 4.03
CA ASN A 120 19.90 -2.91 2.61
C ASN A 120 19.26 -1.53 2.28
N PRO A 121 19.95 -0.67 1.50
CA PRO A 121 19.47 0.68 1.20
C PRO A 121 18.22 0.69 0.30
N ASN A 122 17.95 -0.39 -0.44
CA ASN A 122 16.80 -0.47 -1.34
C ASN A 122 15.47 -0.44 -0.60
N ILE A 123 15.42 -0.93 0.63
CA ILE A 123 14.20 -0.92 1.45
C ILE A 123 13.83 0.49 1.87
N ARG A 124 14.84 1.26 2.31
CA ARG A 124 14.65 2.68 2.63
C ARG A 124 14.14 3.45 1.41
N ARG A 125 14.70 3.19 0.23
CA ARG A 125 14.25 3.80 -1.04
C ARG A 125 12.82 3.40 -1.39
N ALA A 126 12.47 2.11 -1.26
CA ALA A 126 11.11 1.62 -1.52
C ALA A 126 10.07 2.27 -0.59
N ILE A 127 10.41 2.48 0.68
CA ILE A 127 9.55 3.17 1.64
C ILE A 127 9.30 4.62 1.25
N TRP A 128 10.35 5.35 0.90
CA TRP A 128 10.20 6.72 0.40
C TRP A 128 9.40 6.76 -0.89
N ALA A 129 9.62 5.81 -1.79
CA ALA A 129 8.83 5.67 -3.00
C ALA A 129 7.34 5.47 -2.70
N TYR A 130 6.96 4.68 -1.69
CA TYR A 130 5.55 4.57 -1.28
C TYR A 130 4.95 5.90 -0.84
N ILE A 131 5.67 6.63 0.00
CA ILE A 131 5.19 7.93 0.51
C ILE A 131 4.98 8.90 -0.65
N VAL A 132 5.95 8.97 -1.57
CA VAL A 132 5.88 9.85 -2.74
C VAL A 132 4.75 9.42 -3.68
N LEU A 133 4.66 8.13 -4.03
CA LEU A 133 3.60 7.61 -4.90
C LEU A 133 2.22 7.85 -4.30
N LEU A 134 2.04 7.61 -3.00
CA LEU A 134 0.79 7.89 -2.31
C LEU A 134 0.44 9.38 -2.35
N ALA A 135 1.41 10.27 -2.10
CA ALA A 135 1.20 11.71 -2.20
C ALA A 135 0.79 12.14 -3.61
N ILE A 136 1.40 11.58 -4.65
CA ILE A 136 1.04 11.87 -6.05
C ILE A 136 -0.37 11.34 -6.36
N ILE A 137 -0.75 10.16 -5.89
CA ILE A 137 -2.12 9.63 -6.05
C ILE A 137 -3.12 10.56 -5.39
N LEU A 138 -2.86 11.00 -4.16
CA LEU A 138 -3.74 11.93 -3.44
C LEU A 138 -3.86 13.27 -4.19
N TYR A 139 -2.75 13.81 -4.67
CA TYR A 139 -2.75 15.01 -5.51
C TYR A 139 -3.62 14.83 -6.77
N ALA A 140 -3.44 13.73 -7.50
CA ALA A 140 -4.20 13.44 -8.71
C ALA A 140 -5.71 13.27 -8.43
N MET A 141 -6.06 12.63 -7.32
CA MET A 141 -7.45 12.40 -6.90
C MET A 141 -8.16 13.67 -6.43
N VAL A 142 -7.44 14.58 -5.77
CA VAL A 142 -8.01 15.82 -5.21
C VAL A 142 -8.13 16.89 -6.29
N LEU A 143 -7.06 17.11 -7.06
CA LEU A 143 -7.02 18.21 -8.04
C LEU A 143 -7.56 17.83 -9.41
N LYS A 144 -7.63 16.51 -9.72
CA LYS A 144 -8.16 15.96 -10.97
C LYS A 144 -7.67 16.72 -12.21
N PRO A 145 -6.36 16.77 -12.45
CA PRO A 145 -5.80 17.47 -13.59
C PRO A 145 -6.40 16.92 -14.90
N GLY A 146 -7.00 17.79 -15.70
CA GLY A 146 -7.63 17.43 -16.97
C GLY A 146 -9.16 17.22 -16.93
N GLY A 147 -9.84 17.51 -15.81
CA GLY A 147 -11.30 17.59 -15.74
C GLY A 147 -11.98 16.55 -14.84
N VAL A 148 -13.30 16.73 -14.63
CA VAL A 148 -14.19 15.80 -13.90
C VAL A 148 -14.86 14.87 -14.90
#